data_AF-A0A8I1V005-F1
#
_entry.id   AF-A0A8I1V005-F1
#
_cell.length_a   1.000
_cell.length_b   1.000
_cell.length_c   1.000
_cell.angle_alpha   90.00
_cell.angle_beta   90.00
_cell.angle_gamma   90.00
#
_symmetry.space_group_name_H-M   'P 1'
#
loop_
_entity.id
_entity.type
_entity.pdbx_description
1 polymer ?
#
loop_
_entity_poly.entity_id
_entity_poly.type
_entity_poly.pdbx_seq_one_letter_code
_entity_poly.pdbx_strand_id
1 'polypeptide(L)'
;MTKLKLGPLADNKPVKVSLELPAAVHRDLVAYAEVLGRATGQAVIDPAKLIVPMIERFMATDRVFAKARRGANQPQPGTGSAERSG
;
A
#
# COMPACT_ATOMS: atom_id res chain seq x y z
N MET A 1 -1.18 -38.13 -8.05
CA MET A 1 -0.70 -37.02 -7.19
C MET A 1 -1.38 -35.73 -7.65
N THR A 2 -2.50 -35.36 -7.03
CA THR A 2 -3.26 -34.16 -7.38
C THR A 2 -2.55 -32.93 -6.81
N LYS A 3 -1.91 -32.14 -7.67
CA LYS A 3 -1.29 -30.87 -7.31
C LYS A 3 -2.39 -29.89 -6.89
N LEU A 4 -2.44 -29.52 -5.62
CA LEU A 4 -3.37 -28.51 -5.12
C LEU A 4 -3.13 -27.20 -5.87
N LYS A 5 -4.20 -26.57 -6.35
CA LYS A 5 -4.17 -25.31 -7.12
C LYS A 5 -3.88 -24.08 -6.25
N LEU A 6 -3.80 -24.26 -4.93
CA LEU A 6 -3.49 -23.18 -4.00
C LEU A 6 -1.97 -23.14 -3.79
N GLY A 7 -1.35 -22.06 -4.29
CA GLY A 7 0.03 -21.73 -3.92
C GLY A 7 0.11 -21.27 -2.45
N PRO A 8 1.32 -20.97 -1.95
CA PRO A 8 1.51 -20.41 -0.61
C PRO A 8 0.61 -19.19 -0.42
N LEU A 9 -0.15 -19.18 0.69
CA LEU A 9 -0.96 -18.02 1.07
C LEU A 9 -0.02 -16.86 1.37
N ALA A 10 -0.38 -15.65 0.91
CA ALA A 10 0.40 -14.46 1.21
C ALA A 10 0.52 -14.29 2.74
N ASP A 11 1.75 -14.09 3.23
CA ASP A 11 2.01 -13.82 4.63
C ASP A 11 1.47 -12.41 4.96
N ASN A 12 0.24 -12.36 5.48
CA ASN A 12 -0.45 -11.11 5.84
C ASN A 12 -0.03 -10.58 7.22
N LYS A 13 1.23 -10.79 7.62
CA LYS A 13 1.72 -10.30 8.91
C LYS A 13 1.73 -8.77 8.91
N PRO A 14 1.09 -8.13 9.90
CA PRO A 14 1.14 -6.67 10.02
C PRO A 14 2.58 -6.24 10.29
N VAL A 15 3.05 -5.24 9.55
CA VAL A 15 4.36 -4.62 9.74
C VAL A 15 4.17 -3.37 10.58
N LYS A 16 4.87 -3.26 11.71
CA LYS A 16 4.87 -2.05 12.54
C LYS A 16 5.80 -1.01 11.94
N VAL A 17 5.30 0.20 11.75
CA VAL A 17 6.07 1.35 11.27
C VAL A 17 5.99 2.46 12.32
N SER A 18 7.14 3.03 12.69
CA SER A 18 7.23 4.23 13.53
C SER A 18 7.43 5.44 12.63
N LEU A 19 6.66 6.51 12.84
CA LEU A 19 6.66 7.72 12.02
C LEU A 19 6.80 8.95 12.91
N GLU A 20 7.63 9.89 12.47
CA GLU A 20 7.67 11.24 13.04
C GLU A 20 7.03 12.19 12.02
N LEU A 21 6.09 13.01 12.47
CA LEU A 21 5.38 13.96 11.62
C LEU A 21 5.76 15.39 12.01
N PRO A 22 5.96 16.30 11.04
CA PRO A 22 6.03 17.72 11.33
C PRO A 22 4.78 18.16 12.12
N ALA A 23 4.97 19.04 13.11
CA ALA A 23 3.89 19.45 14.00
C ALA A 23 2.68 20.06 13.25
N ALA A 24 2.92 20.74 12.13
CA ALA A 24 1.86 21.27 11.27
C ALA A 24 0.99 20.15 10.70
N VAL A 25 1.60 19.10 10.15
CA VAL A 25 0.89 17.95 9.58
C VAL A 25 0.06 17.22 10.64
N HIS A 26 0.60 17.05 11.84
CA HIS A 26 -0.15 16.43 12.93
C HIS A 26 -1.39 17.26 13.31
N ARG A 27 -1.28 18.59 13.40
CA ARG A 27 -2.43 19.47 13.68
C ARG A 27 -3.50 19.36 12.60
N ASP A 28 -3.10 19.33 11.34
CA ASP A 28 -4.04 19.20 10.22
C ASP A 28 -4.73 17.83 10.24
N LEU A 29 -4.01 16.76 10.62
CA LEU A 29 -4.58 15.41 10.75
C LEU A 29 -5.61 15.34 11.90
N VAL A 30 -5.35 16.02 13.03
CA VAL A 30 -6.31 16.16 14.13
C VAL A 30 -7.58 16.89 13.67
N ALA A 31 -7.42 18.04 13.02
CA ALA A 31 -8.54 18.82 12.51
C ALA A 31 -9.37 18.02 11.48
N TYR A 32 -8.70 17.25 10.61
CA TYR A 32 -9.36 16.37 9.66
C TYR A 32 -10.18 15.28 10.37
N ALA A 33 -9.63 14.64 11.41
CA ALA A 33 -10.33 13.62 12.18
C ALA A 33 -11.59 14.15 12.87
N GLU A 34 -11.55 15.38 13.39
CA GLU A 34 -12.71 16.04 13.97
C GLU A 34 -13.80 16.34 12.94
N VAL A 35 -13.41 16.90 11.78
CA VAL A 35 -14.35 17.19 10.68
C VAL A 35 -15.01 15.90 10.20
N LEU A 36 -14.22 14.84 10.02
CA LEU A 36 -14.73 13.55 9.58
C LEU A 36 -15.68 12.94 10.62
N GLY A 37 -15.32 12.94 11.90
CA GLY A 37 -16.18 12.42 12.98
C GLY A 37 -17.52 13.17 13.05
N ARG A 38 -17.49 14.51 12.94
CA ARG A 38 -18.71 15.32 12.85
C ARG A 38 -19.56 14.94 11.63
N ALA A 39 -18.93 14.73 10.47
CA ALA A 39 -19.64 14.39 9.23
C ALA A 39 -20.25 12.97 9.24
N THR A 40 -19.62 12.02 9.93
CA THR A 40 -20.10 10.62 10.01
C THR A 40 -20.98 10.34 11.22
N GLY A 41 -21.16 11.32 12.14
CA GLY A 41 -21.85 11.12 13.40
C GLY A 41 -21.11 10.17 14.36
N GLN A 42 -19.80 9.97 14.14
CA GLN A 42 -18.96 9.12 14.97
C GLN A 42 -18.18 9.96 15.98
N ALA A 43 -17.78 9.33 17.09
CA ALA A 43 -16.85 9.93 18.03
C ALA A 43 -15.55 10.34 17.32
N VAL A 44 -14.86 11.35 17.87
CA VAL A 44 -13.58 11.83 17.33
C VAL A 44 -12.64 10.64 17.12
N ILE A 45 -12.23 10.46 15.87
CA ILE A 45 -11.36 9.36 15.46
C ILE A 45 -9.95 9.70 15.92
N ASP A 46 -9.24 8.72 16.50
CA ASP A 46 -7.80 8.85 16.73
C ASP A 46 -7.11 9.20 15.39
N PRO A 47 -6.43 10.36 15.27
CA PRO A 47 -5.81 10.80 14.03
C PRO A 47 -4.88 9.75 13.40
N ALA A 48 -4.20 8.95 14.23
CA ALA A 48 -3.32 7.89 13.74
C ALA A 48 -4.05 6.79 12.97
N LYS A 49 -5.33 6.53 13.28
CA LYS A 49 -6.16 5.54 12.57
C LYS A 49 -6.52 5.97 11.14
N LEU A 50 -6.33 7.24 10.79
CA LEU A 50 -6.55 7.73 9.43
C LEU A 50 -5.37 7.44 8.51
N ILE A 51 -4.16 7.26 9.05
CA ILE A 51 -2.93 7.14 8.26
C ILE A 51 -3.01 5.95 7.30
N VAL A 52 -3.39 4.77 7.81
CA VAL A 52 -3.49 3.54 7.00
C VAL A 52 -4.51 3.69 5.85
N PRO A 53 -5.80 4.00 6.10
CA PRO A 53 -6.77 4.11 5.01
C PRO A 53 -6.47 5.26 4.04
N MET A 54 -5.82 6.34 4.49
CA MET A 54 -5.37 7.41 3.59
C MET A 54 -4.27 6.92 2.65
N ILE A 55 -3.26 6.19 3.15
CA ILE A 55 -2.18 5.62 2.33
C ILE A 55 -2.75 4.58 1.35
N GLU A 56 -3.63 3.71 1.80
CA GLU A 56 -4.31 2.74 0.94
C GLU A 56 -5.06 3.43 -0.19
N ARG A 57 -5.85 4.46 0.15
CA ARG A 57 -6.61 5.22 -0.85
C ARG A 57 -5.68 5.92 -1.83
N PHE A 58 -4.60 6.53 -1.35
CA PHE A 58 -3.61 7.18 -2.19
C PHE A 58 -3.00 6.20 -3.20
N MET A 59 -2.48 5.07 -2.73
CA MET A 59 -1.90 4.02 -3.59
C MET A 59 -2.91 3.43 -4.58
N ALA A 60 -4.17 3.27 -4.17
CA ALA A 60 -5.22 2.73 -5.04
C ALA A 60 -5.57 3.69 -6.19
N THR A 61 -5.49 5.00 -5.95
CA THR A 61 -5.85 6.03 -6.94
C THR A 61 -4.68 6.50 -7.80
N ASP A 62 -3.44 6.28 -7.38
CA ASP A 62 -2.26 6.66 -8.15
C ASP A 62 -2.07 5.74 -9.37
N ARG A 63 -2.48 6.24 -10.54
CA ARG A 63 -2.39 5.52 -11.82
C ARG A 63 -0.95 5.29 -12.27
N VAL A 64 -0.03 6.21 -11.94
CA VAL A 64 1.39 6.10 -12.31
C VAL A 64 2.01 4.96 -11.51
N PHE A 65 1.76 4.94 -10.20
CA PHE A 65 2.13 3.82 -9.34
C PHE A 65 1.54 2.49 -9.83
N ALA A 66 0.24 2.46 -10.15
CA ALA A 66 -0.41 1.25 -10.65
C ALA A 66 0.17 0.74 -11.98
N LYS A 67 0.63 1.64 -12.87
CA LYS A 67 1.33 1.25 -14.12
C LYS A 67 2.71 0.68 -13.82
N ALA A 68 3.50 1.35 -12.98
CA ALA A 68 4.85 0.90 -12.60
C ALA A 68 4.82 -0.47 -11.91
N ARG A 69 3.89 -0.68 -10.97
CA ARG A 69 3.72 -1.96 -10.26
C ARG A 69 3.41 -3.14 -11.19
N ARG A 70 2.64 -2.91 -12.27
CA ARG A 70 2.36 -3.95 -13.27
C ARG A 70 3.59 -4.33 -14.09
N GLY A 71 4.41 -3.35 -14.47
CA GLY A 71 5.67 -3.61 -15.19
C GLY A 71 6.71 -4.33 -14.34
N ALA A 72 6.78 -4.02 -13.04
CA ALA A 72 7.69 -4.69 -12.10
C ALA A 72 7.30 -6.15 -11.80
N ASN A 73 6.02 -6.49 -11.92
CA ASN A 73 5.51 -7.84 -11.66
C ASN A 73 5.46 -8.72 -12.92
N GLN A 74 5.97 -8.23 -14.04
CA GLN A 74 6.13 -9.02 -15.26
C GLN A 74 7.47 -9.77 -15.12
N PRO A 75 7.48 -11.12 -15.08
CA PRO A 75 8.72 -11.86 -15.10
C PRO A 75 9.48 -11.46 -16.37
N GLN A 76 10.67 -10.91 -16.17
CA GLN A 76 11.56 -10.51 -17.26
C GLN A 76 11.69 -11.72 -18.21
N PRO A 77 11.34 -11.60 -19.51
CA PRO A 77 11.61 -12.66 -20.45
C PRO A 77 13.12 -12.88 -20.44
N GLY A 78 13.54 -14.09 -20.10
CA GLY A 78 14.95 -14.42 -19.88
C GLY A 78 15.80 -13.89 -21.02
N THR A 79 16.76 -13.03 -20.68
CA THR A 79 17.95 -12.79 -21.49
C THR A 79 18.80 -14.07 -21.47
N GLY A 80 18.31 -15.10 -22.16
CA GLY A 80 19.10 -16.24 -22.58
C GLY A 80 19.88 -15.80 -23.81
N SER A 81 21.04 -15.19 -23.59
CA SER A 81 22.01 -14.93 -24.64
C SER A 81 22.34 -16.25 -25.34
N ALA A 82 21.99 -16.33 -26.61
CA ALA A 82 22.50 -17.34 -27.52
C ALA A 82 24.02 -17.17 -27.60
N GLU A 83 24.76 -17.97 -26.83
CA GLU A 83 26.17 -18.21 -27.11
C GLU A 83 26.24 -19.00 -28.41
N ARG A 84 26.62 -18.26 -29.45
CA ARG A 84 26.88 -18.72 -30.80
C ARG A 84 28.01 -19.75 -30.77
N SER A 85 27.83 -20.77 -31.59
CA SER A 85 28.89 -21.59 -32.16
C SER A 85 30.08 -20.75 -32.64
N GLY A 86 31.27 -21.23 -32.34
CA GLY A 86 32.55 -20.74 -32.84
C GLY A 86 33.68 -21.60 -32.31
#